data_AF-A0A9D4ISU8-F1
#
_entry.id   AF-A0A9D4ISU8-F1
#
_cell.length_a   1.000
_cell.length_b   1.000
_cell.length_c   1.000
_cell.angle_alpha   90.00
_cell.angle_beta   90.00
_cell.angle_gamma   90.00
#
_symmetry.space_group_name_H-M   'P 1'
#
loop_
_entity.id
_entity.type
_entity.pdbx_description
1 polymer ?
#
loop_
_entity_poly.entity_id
_entity_poly.type
_entity_poly.pdbx_seq_one_letter_code
_entity_poly.pdbx_strand_id
1 'polypeptide(L)'
;MNDLYTDGLILDVDKQEVTVKVMVICGTCDLPAKASVLNMTLFNGSDSCVTCEQPGTVASQGKGHSRCFSHRLEADRFPLRTEESVRQAMEKGNDK
;
A
#
# COMPACT_ATOMS: atom_id res chain seq x y z
N MET A 1 -12.78 -0.48 4.79
CA MET A 1 -12.61 0.16 3.47
C MET A 1 -13.11 -0.75 2.34
N ASN A 2 -13.04 -2.08 2.49
CA ASN A 2 -13.63 -3.03 1.54
C ASN A 2 -15.16 -3.00 1.49
N ASP A 3 -15.84 -2.69 2.59
CA ASP A 3 -17.32 -2.75 2.68
C ASP A 3 -18.01 -1.81 1.68
N LEU A 4 -17.42 -0.64 1.41
CA LEU A 4 -17.89 0.30 0.39
C LEU A 4 -17.74 -0.24 -1.04
N TYR A 5 -16.78 -1.13 -1.24
CA TYR A 5 -16.50 -1.78 -2.52
C TYR A 5 -17.34 -3.05 -2.69
N THR A 6 -17.51 -3.85 -1.63
CA THR A 6 -18.25 -5.11 -1.67
C THR A 6 -19.75 -4.89 -1.59
N ASP A 7 -20.19 -4.14 -0.58
CA ASP A 7 -21.61 -4.00 -0.18
C ASP A 7 -22.20 -2.69 -0.71
N GLY A 8 -21.38 -1.65 -0.81
CA GLY A 8 -21.79 -0.35 -1.33
C GLY A 8 -22.57 0.49 -0.32
N LEU A 9 -23.14 1.60 -0.80
CA LEU A 9 -23.90 2.55 0.00
C LEU A 9 -25.30 2.69 -0.59
N ILE A 10 -26.34 2.64 0.25
CA ILE A 10 -27.72 2.86 -0.18
C ILE A 10 -27.97 4.36 -0.15
N LEU A 11 -28.32 4.92 -1.30
CA LEU A 11 -28.63 6.34 -1.47
C LEU A 11 -30.09 6.47 -1.93
N ASP A 12 -30.82 7.44 -1.37
CA ASP A 12 -32.11 7.86 -1.92
C ASP A 12 -31.84 8.90 -3.02
N VAL A 13 -32.17 8.53 -4.26
CA VAL A 13 -32.13 9.43 -5.42
C VAL A 13 -33.54 9.49 -5.99
N ASP A 14 -34.16 10.67 -5.95
CA ASP A 14 -35.51 10.91 -6.45
C ASP A 14 -36.60 9.94 -5.89
N LYS A 15 -36.52 9.62 -4.59
CA LYS A 15 -37.42 8.67 -3.88
C LYS A 15 -37.25 7.21 -4.31
N GLN A 16 -36.11 6.88 -4.91
CA GLN A 16 -35.71 5.51 -5.21
C GLN A 16 -34.42 5.18 -4.47
N GLU A 17 -34.41 4.03 -3.80
CA GLU A 17 -33.19 3.51 -3.19
C GLU A 17 -32.29 2.91 -4.27
N VAL A 18 -31.08 3.46 -4.37
CA VAL A 18 -30.04 3.01 -5.30
C VAL A 18 -28.82 2.59 -4.50
N THR A 19 -28.32 1.38 -4.75
CA THR A 19 -27.06 0.90 -4.17
C THR A 19 -25.89 1.34 -5.05
N VAL A 20 -25.00 2.15 -4.50
CA VAL A 20 -23.79 2.65 -5.19
C VAL A 20 -22.56 2.01 -4.58
N LYS A 21 -21.79 1.28 -5.40
CA LYS A 21 -20.48 0.74 -5.00
C LYS A 21 -19.40 1.77 -5.25
N VAL A 22 -18.48 1.92 -4.29
CA VAL A 22 -17.42 2.93 -4.34
C VAL A 22 -16.07 2.24 -4.33
N MET A 23 -15.22 2.61 -5.28
CA MET A 23 -13.84 2.16 -5.35
C MET A 23 -12.90 3.37 -5.28
N VAL A 24 -11.91 3.31 -4.39
CA VAL A 24 -10.84 4.31 -4.35
C VAL A 24 -9.85 4.02 -5.48
N ILE A 25 -9.89 4.83 -6.54
CA ILE A 25 -9.00 4.69 -7.70
C ILE A 25 -7.65 5.39 -7.50
N CYS A 26 -7.64 6.49 -6.74
CA CYS A 26 -6.45 7.30 -6.49
C CYS A 26 -6.67 8.12 -5.22
N GLY A 27 -5.64 8.21 -4.38
CA GLY A 27 -5.65 9.03 -3.17
C GLY A 27 -4.33 9.77 -3.03
N THR A 28 -4.39 11.07 -2.80
CA THR A 28 -3.22 11.86 -2.43
C THR A 28 -3.06 11.82 -0.93
N CYS A 29 -1.98 11.22 -0.47
CA CYS A 29 -1.61 11.14 0.94
C CYS A 29 -0.09 11.33 1.05
N ASP A 30 0.36 11.86 2.18
CA ASP A 30 1.78 11.82 2.50
C ASP A 30 2.22 10.36 2.76
N LEU A 31 3.53 10.14 2.84
CA LEU A 31 4.06 8.79 3.03
C LEU A 31 3.54 8.11 4.31
N PRO A 32 3.45 8.79 5.48
CA PRO A 32 2.85 8.23 6.69
C PRO A 32 1.40 7.79 6.54
N ALA A 33 0.52 8.66 6.03
CA ALA A 33 -0.88 8.32 5.83
C ALA A 33 -1.05 7.20 4.81
N LYS A 34 -0.23 7.19 3.75
CA LYS A 34 -0.22 6.12 2.75
C LYS A 34 0.11 4.76 3.35
N ALA A 35 1.12 4.70 4.22
CA ALA A 35 1.48 3.46 4.89
C ALA A 35 0.36 2.95 5.79
N SER A 36 -0.35 3.84 6.49
CA SER A 36 -1.53 3.45 7.29
C SER A 36 -2.66 2.90 6.41
N VAL A 37 -2.99 3.56 5.30
CA VAL A 37 -4.04 3.12 4.36
C VAL A 37 -3.71 1.75 3.75
N LEU A 38 -2.44 1.53 3.41
CA LEU A 38 -1.97 0.28 2.79
C LEU A 38 -1.58 -0.81 3.80
N ASN A 39 -1.76 -0.57 5.11
CA ASN A 39 -1.32 -1.45 6.18
C ASN A 39 0.17 -1.86 6.07
N MET A 40 1.03 -0.90 5.76
CA MET A 40 2.47 -1.08 5.58
C MET A 40 3.27 -0.52 6.76
N THR A 41 4.41 -1.15 7.07
CA THR A 41 5.37 -0.59 8.03
C THR A 41 6.11 0.59 7.40
N LEU A 42 5.83 1.79 7.88
CA LEU A 42 6.44 3.03 7.43
C LEU A 42 7.94 3.10 7.80
N PHE A 43 8.77 3.56 6.86
CA PHE A 43 10.22 3.84 6.94
C PHE A 43 11.16 2.68 7.31
N ASN A 44 10.68 1.65 8.02
CA ASN A 44 11.52 0.61 8.62
C ASN A 44 11.27 -0.80 8.05
N GLY A 45 10.26 -0.99 7.20
CA GLY A 45 10.06 -2.26 6.49
C GLY A 45 11.24 -2.54 5.53
N SER A 46 11.71 -3.80 5.48
CA SER A 46 12.72 -4.23 4.50
C SER A 46 12.30 -3.83 3.10
N ASP A 47 11.02 -4.03 2.76
CA ASP A 47 10.45 -3.77 1.44
C ASP A 47 9.46 -2.60 1.50
N SER A 48 9.92 -1.43 1.94
CA SER A 48 9.04 -0.26 2.18
C SER A 48 8.57 0.49 0.93
N CYS A 49 9.09 0.17 -0.26
CA CYS A 49 8.47 0.63 -1.51
C CYS A 49 7.03 0.12 -1.57
N VAL A 50 6.06 0.87 -2.11
CA VAL A 50 4.65 0.42 -2.22
C VAL A 50 4.33 -0.27 -3.56
N THR A 51 5.13 -0.01 -4.59
CA THR A 51 4.88 -0.47 -5.97
C THR A 51 5.63 -1.74 -6.33
N CYS A 52 6.84 -1.94 -5.79
CA CYS A 52 7.69 -3.08 -6.10
C CYS A 52 8.28 -3.71 -4.85
N GLU A 53 8.75 -4.93 -4.99
CA GLU A 53 9.34 -5.75 -3.92
C GLU A 53 10.82 -5.43 -3.71
N GLN A 54 11.20 -4.15 -3.84
CA GLN A 54 12.59 -3.74 -3.61
C GLN A 54 12.90 -3.73 -2.11
N PRO A 55 13.97 -4.42 -1.67
CA PRO A 55 14.51 -4.25 -0.35
C PRO A 55 15.28 -2.93 -0.27
N GLY A 56 14.99 -2.12 0.75
CA GLY A 56 15.69 -0.90 1.05
C GLY A 56 17.08 -1.19 1.62
N THR A 57 18.09 -0.48 1.14
CA THR A 57 19.46 -0.57 1.65
C THR A 57 19.60 0.32 2.88
N VAL A 58 20.17 -0.20 3.96
CA VAL A 58 20.42 0.59 5.16
C VAL A 58 21.71 1.38 4.97
N ALA A 59 21.61 2.71 4.92
CA ALA A 59 22.74 3.62 4.89
C ALA A 59 22.93 4.27 6.28
N SER A 60 24.18 4.42 6.71
CA SER A 60 24.49 5.17 7.92
C SER A 60 24.27 6.67 7.69
N GLN A 61 23.65 7.34 8.67
CA GLN A 61 23.40 8.77 8.62
C GLN A 61 23.70 9.38 10.00
N GLY A 62 24.92 9.86 10.18
CA GLY A 62 25.37 10.45 11.45
C GLY A 62 25.20 9.49 12.63
N LYS A 63 24.27 9.80 13.53
CA LYS A 63 23.95 8.97 14.72
C LYS A 63 22.90 7.89 14.47
N GLY A 64 22.36 7.79 13.25
CA GLY A 64 21.28 6.88 12.91
C GLY A 64 21.52 6.11 11.63
N HIS A 65 20.48 5.40 11.20
CA HIS A 65 20.44 4.68 9.94
C HIS A 65 19.18 5.07 9.19
N SER A 66 19.26 5.14 7.86
CA SER A 66 18.12 5.37 6.99
C SER A 66 18.02 4.24 5.98
N ARG A 67 16.82 3.74 5.70
CA ARG A 67 16.61 2.89 4.52
C ARG A 67 16.49 3.76 3.29
N CYS A 68 17.38 3.52 2.34
CA CYS A 68 17.45 4.25 1.09
C CYS A 68 17.17 3.31 -0.09
N PHE A 69 16.59 3.87 -1.14
CA PHE A 69 16.36 3.21 -2.41
C PHE A 69 17.18 3.92 -3.47
N SER A 70 18.19 3.23 -4.00
CA SER A 70 19.02 3.76 -5.08
C SER A 70 18.19 3.99 -6.35
N HIS A 71 18.61 4.98 -7.14
CA HIS A 71 18.10 5.13 -8.50
C HIS A 71 18.43 3.87 -9.32
N ARG A 72 17.51 3.46 -10.21
CA ARG A 72 17.63 2.24 -11.00
C ARG A 72 17.31 2.50 -12.46
N LEU A 73 18.05 1.83 -13.34
CA LEU A 73 17.71 1.68 -14.75
C LEU A 73 16.57 0.66 -14.91
N GLU A 74 15.88 0.68 -16.05
CA GLU A 74 14.72 -0.17 -16.32
C GLU A 74 15.03 -1.67 -16.13
N ALA A 75 16.21 -2.11 -16.58
CA ALA A 75 16.66 -3.49 -16.51
C ALA A 75 16.88 -4.02 -15.07
N ASP A 76 17.07 -3.12 -14.10
CA ASP A 76 17.40 -3.47 -12.71
C ASP A 76 16.19 -3.29 -11.76
N ARG A 77 14.99 -3.12 -12.31
CA ARG A 77 13.77 -2.97 -11.51
C ARG A 77 13.39 -4.29 -10.87
N PHE A 78 12.97 -4.21 -9.61
CA PHE A 78 12.44 -5.35 -8.89
C PHE A 78 11.00 -5.63 -9.36
N PRO A 79 10.52 -6.87 -9.19
CA PRO A 79 9.15 -7.24 -9.53
C PRO A 79 8.13 -6.26 -8.91
N LEU A 80 7.12 -5.91 -9.70
CA LEU A 80 5.99 -5.14 -9.19
C LEU A 80 5.19 -6.01 -8.22
N ARG A 81 4.62 -5.39 -7.20
CA ARG A 81 3.69 -6.09 -6.32
C ARG A 81 2.43 -6.46 -7.09
N THR A 82 1.97 -7.67 -6.83
CA THR A 82 0.70 -8.18 -7.33
C THR A 82 -0.28 -8.28 -6.18
N GLU A 83 -1.57 -8.31 -6.50
CA GLU A 83 -2.61 -8.57 -5.48
C GLU A 83 -2.31 -9.86 -4.71
N GLU A 84 -1.89 -10.91 -5.43
CA GLU A 84 -1.56 -12.20 -4.83
C GLU A 84 -0.36 -12.11 -3.88
N SER A 85 0.74 -11.45 -4.28
CA SER A 85 1.92 -11.34 -3.41
C SER A 85 1.64 -10.52 -2.16
N VAL A 86 0.81 -9.47 -2.28
CA VAL A 86 0.34 -8.68 -1.13
C VAL A 86 -0.54 -9.52 -0.20
N ARG A 87 -1.50 -10.28 -0.74
CA ARG A 87 -2.40 -11.11 0.06
C ARG A 87 -1.64 -12.18 0.86
N GLN A 88 -0.72 -12.88 0.21
CA GLN A 88 0.15 -13.88 0.87
C GLN A 88 1.01 -13.25 1.97
N ALA A 89 1.49 -12.03 1.78
CA ALA A 89 2.27 -11.31 2.79
C ALA A 89 1.42 -10.88 4.00
N MET A 90 0.17 -10.46 3.77
CA MET A 90 -0.79 -10.13 4.83
C MET A 90 -1.14 -11.35 5.68
N GLU A 91 -1.40 -12.50 5.05
CA GLU A 91 -1.68 -13.77 5.75
C GLU A 91 -0.51 -14.14 6.67
N LYS A 92 0.73 -14.15 6.17
CA LYS A 92 1.93 -14.45 6.96
C LYS A 92 2.21 -13.44 8.08
N GLY A 93 1.78 -12.19 7.92
CA GLY A 93 1.97 -11.13 8.90
C GLY A 93 1.06 -11.25 10.12
N ASN A 94 -0.13 -11.85 9.96
CA ASN A 94 -1.10 -12.04 11.03
C ASN A 94 -0.81 -13.26 11.93
N ASP A 95 0.13 -14.12 11.53
CA ASP A 95 0.58 -15.30 12.31
C ASP A 95 1.67 -14.97 13.36
N LYS A 96 1.98 -13.68 13.56
CA LYS A 96 2.95 -13.18 14.54
C LYS A 96 2.30 -12.27 15.58
#